data_AF-A0A2G9T8U8-F1
#
_entry.id   AF-A0A2G9T8U8-F1
#
_cell.length_a   1.000
_cell.length_b   1.000
_cell.length_c   1.000
_cell.angle_alpha   90.00
_cell.angle_beta   90.00
_cell.angle_gamma   90.00
#
_symmetry.space_group_name_H-M   'P 1'
#
loop_
_entity.id
_entity.type
_entity.pdbx_description
1 polymer ?
#
loop_
_entity_poly.entity_id
_entity_poly.type
_entity_poly.pdbx_seq_one_letter_code
_entity_poly.pdbx_strand_id
1 'polypeptide(L)'
;ALANLERVLLEYVFERVSALDFKPVSVPDLVTKEITEACGVIQRSQKDIQYTLQNEENIVLSGTAEMGISALLKDRTFEEEQLPFRFVAMS
;
A
#
# COMPACT_ATOMS: atom_id res chain seq x y z
N ALA A 1 10.14 7.28 24.52
CA ALA A 1 11.05 6.15 24.24
C ALA A 1 10.48 5.25 23.12
N LEU A 2 9.30 4.65 23.27
CA LEU A 2 8.72 3.73 22.27
C LEU A 2 8.45 4.39 20.90
N ALA A 3 7.83 5.57 20.85
CA ALA A 3 7.63 6.29 19.59
C ALA A 3 8.93 6.59 18.83
N ASN A 4 10.04 6.82 19.55
CA ASN A 4 11.35 7.01 18.93
C ASN A 4 11.90 5.69 18.36
N LEU A 5 11.67 4.57 19.05
CA LEU A 5 12.08 3.26 18.58
C LEU A 5 11.33 2.88 17.29
N GLU A 6 10.01 3.07 17.28
CA GLU A 6 9.17 2.84 16.09
C GLU A 6 9.66 3.68 14.91
N ARG A 7 9.83 4.99 15.10
CA ARG A 7 10.34 5.89 14.06
C ARG A 7 11.69 5.42 13.50
N VAL A 8 12.65 5.12 14.37
CA VAL A 8 14.00 4.71 13.95
C VAL A 8 14.00 3.35 13.24
N LEU A 9 13.12 2.43 13.63
CA LEU A 9 12.97 1.14 12.94
C LEU A 9 12.40 1.33 11.52
N LEU A 10 11.36 2.15 11.38
CA LEU A 10 10.78 2.48 10.08
C LEU A 10 11.79 3.18 9.17
N GLU A 11 12.48 4.20 9.69
CA GLU A 11 13.54 4.93 8.97
C GLU A 11 14.66 3.99 8.51
N TYR A 12 15.18 3.14 9.41
CA TYR A 12 16.26 2.20 9.08
C TYR A 12 15.87 1.24 7.95
N VAL A 13 14.68 0.63 8.01
CA VAL A 13 14.23 -0.30 6.97
C VAL A 13 14.01 0.44 5.66
N PHE A 14 13.37 1.61 5.70
CA PHE A 14 13.10 2.41 4.52
C PHE A 14 14.38 2.85 3.81
N GLU A 15 15.36 3.37 4.55
CA GLU A 15 16.67 3.74 4.03
C GLU A 15 17.42 2.53 3.45
N ARG A 16 17.40 1.39 4.16
CA ARG A 16 18.09 0.17 3.73
C ARG A 16 17.53 -0.38 2.43
N VAL A 17 16.21 -0.40 2.28
CA VAL A 17 15.53 -0.91 1.09
C VAL A 17 15.67 0.08 -0.08
N SER A 18 15.59 1.39 0.20
CA SER A 18 15.84 2.43 -0.80
C SER A 18 17.25 2.34 -1.40
N ALA A 19 18.26 2.00 -0.57
CA ALA A 19 19.63 1.76 -1.03
C ALA A 19 19.80 0.49 -1.90
N LEU A 20 18.78 -0.36 -1.99
CA LEU A 20 18.71 -1.54 -2.88
C LEU A 20 17.90 -1.27 -4.15
N ASP A 21 17.85 -0.01 -4.59
CA ASP A 21 17.13 0.50 -5.76
C ASP A 21 15.60 0.30 -5.73
N PHE A 22 15.01 0.18 -4.54
CA PHE A 22 13.57 0.30 -4.41
C PHE A 22 13.18 1.77 -4.44
N LYS A 23 12.29 2.15 -5.34
CA LYS A 23 11.80 3.52 -5.49
C LYS A 23 10.86 3.88 -4.33
N PRO A 24 11.19 4.92 -3.54
CA PRO A 24 10.29 5.47 -2.54
C PRO A 24 9.00 6.00 -3.17
N VAL A 25 7.85 5.62 -2.65
CA VAL A 25 6.53 6.17 -3.04
C VAL A 25 5.68 6.47 -1.81
N SER A 26 4.88 7.53 -1.91
CA SER A 26 3.78 7.80 -0.98
C SER A 26 2.48 7.43 -1.68
N VAL A 27 1.62 6.68 -1.00
CA VAL A 27 0.38 6.13 -1.55
C VAL A 27 -0.79 6.46 -0.63
N PRO A 28 -2.02 6.55 -1.14
CA PRO A 28 -3.18 6.83 -0.31
C PRO A 28 -3.57 5.62 0.54
N ASP A 29 -3.90 5.85 1.82
CA ASP A 29 -4.48 4.83 2.68
C ASP A 29 -5.98 4.62 2.44
N LEU A 30 -6.66 5.59 1.81
CA LEU A 30 -8.03 5.43 1.35
C LEU A 30 -8.02 5.04 -0.13
N VAL A 31 -8.53 3.85 -0.42
CA VAL A 31 -8.61 3.29 -1.78
C VAL A 31 -10.04 2.91 -2.11
N THR A 32 -10.34 2.69 -3.39
CA THR A 32 -11.64 2.14 -3.75
C THR A 32 -11.71 0.66 -3.36
N LYS A 33 -12.92 0.18 -3.03
CA LYS A 33 -13.16 -1.24 -2.71
C LYS A 33 -12.70 -2.19 -3.82
N GLU A 34 -12.83 -1.77 -5.08
CA GLU A 34 -12.33 -2.51 -6.25
C GLU A 34 -10.83 -2.83 -6.12
N ILE A 35 -10.01 -1.90 -5.61
CA ILE A 35 -8.57 -2.11 -5.43
C ILE A 35 -8.31 -3.20 -4.38
N THR A 36 -9.03 -3.18 -3.27
CA THR A 36 -8.83 -4.17 -2.20
C THR A 36 -9.25 -5.55 -2.65
N GLU A 37 -10.36 -5.66 -3.40
CA GLU A 37 -10.84 -6.89 -4.03
C GLU A 37 -9.84 -7.43 -5.07
N ALA A 38 -9.28 -6.55 -5.92
CA ALA A 38 -8.26 -6.92 -6.91
C ALA A 38 -6.95 -7.40 -6.26
N CYS A 39 -6.59 -6.88 -5.08
CA CYS A 39 -5.48 -7.37 -4.25
C CYS A 39 -5.82 -8.66 -3.48
N GLY A 40 -7.00 -9.27 -3.73
CA GLY A 40 -7.41 -10.54 -3.13
C GLY A 40 -8.02 -10.42 -1.74
N VAL A 41 -8.32 -9.22 -1.26
CA VAL A 41 -9.01 -9.02 0.03
C VAL A 41 -10.50 -9.26 -0.16
N ILE A 42 -10.87 -10.53 -0.02
CA ILE A 42 -12.25 -11.01 -0.11
C ILE A 42 -12.74 -11.27 1.31
N GLN A 43 -13.92 -10.75 1.66
CA GLN A 43 -14.59 -11.07 2.92
C GLN A 43 -15.00 -12.55 2.94
N ARG A 44 -14.21 -13.38 3.64
CA ARG A 44 -14.46 -14.83 3.77
C ARG A 44 -15.24 -15.21 5.04
N SER A 45 -15.47 -14.25 5.92
CA SER A 45 -16.10 -14.46 7.22
C SER A 45 -17.19 -13.41 7.46
N GLN A 46 -18.04 -13.66 8.45
CA GLN A 46 -19.05 -12.68 8.89
C GLN A 46 -18.45 -11.44 9.58
N LYS A 47 -17.15 -11.46 9.91
CA LYS A 47 -16.46 -10.30 10.46
C LYS A 47 -15.75 -9.54 9.36
N ASP A 48 -16.12 -8.27 9.23
CA ASP A 48 -15.47 -7.33 8.33
C ASP A 48 -14.08 -6.96 8.86
N ILE A 49 -13.11 -7.06 7.95
CA ILE A 49 -11.72 -6.66 8.16
C ILE A 49 -11.37 -5.33 7.48
N GLN A 50 -12.29 -4.77 6.67
CA GLN A 50 -12.12 -3.49 5.99
C GLN A 50 -12.94 -2.42 6.70
N TYR A 51 -12.33 -1.26 6.92
CA TYR A 51 -13.04 -0.08 7.41
C TYR A 51 -13.50 0.76 6.22
N THR A 52 -14.78 1.11 6.18
CA THR A 52 -15.39 1.90 5.10
C THR A 52 -15.72 3.30 5.58
N LEU A 53 -15.52 4.29 4.72
CA LEU A 53 -15.84 5.68 5.03
C LEU A 53 -17.36 5.87 5.14
N GLN A 54 -17.81 6.61 6.15
CA GLN A 54 -19.23 6.89 6.33
C GLN A 54 -19.76 7.73 5.15
N ASN A 55 -20.89 7.31 4.58
CA ASN A 55 -21.55 7.90 3.39
C ASN A 55 -20.80 7.71 2.06
N GLU A 56 -19.71 6.94 2.04
CA GLU A 56 -18.92 6.66 0.83
C GLU A 56 -18.56 5.16 0.81
N GLU A 57 -19.57 4.32 0.54
CA GLU A 57 -19.45 2.84 0.67
C GLU A 57 -18.34 2.22 -0.19
N ASN A 58 -17.92 2.92 -1.24
CA ASN A 58 -16.89 2.49 -2.15
C ASN A 58 -15.47 2.89 -1.72
N ILE A 59 -15.31 3.71 -0.67
CA ILE A 59 -14.01 4.17 -0.17
C ILE A 59 -13.69 3.43 1.12
N VAL A 60 -12.57 2.71 1.13
CA VAL A 60 -12.14 1.85 2.23
C VAL A 60 -10.71 2.16 2.65
N LEU A 61 -10.42 1.94 3.94
CA LEU A 61 -9.07 2.02 4.48
C LEU A 61 -8.27 0.78 4.06
N SER A 62 -7.10 0.99 3.47
CA SER A 62 -6.17 -0.06 3.12
C SER A 62 -5.57 -0.71 4.36
N GLY A 63 -5.47 -2.04 4.36
CA GLY A 63 -4.78 -2.77 5.44
C GLY A 63 -3.25 -2.85 5.27
N THR A 64 -2.73 -2.41 4.12
CA THR A 64 -1.32 -2.46 3.74
C THR A 64 -1.06 -1.52 2.57
N ALA A 65 0.16 -0.94 2.52
CA ALA A 65 0.62 -0.10 1.42
C ALA A 65 0.58 -0.81 0.04
N GLU A 66 0.54 -2.15 0.01
CA GLU A 66 0.34 -2.93 -1.22
C GLU A 66 -0.86 -2.40 -2.03
N MET A 67 -1.98 -2.10 -1.36
CA MET A 67 -3.21 -1.64 -2.02
C MET A 67 -3.03 -0.25 -2.63
N GLY A 68 -2.37 0.66 -1.92
CA GLY A 68 -2.04 1.98 -2.43
C GLY A 68 -1.06 1.92 -3.62
N ILE A 69 -0.09 1.01 -3.59
CA ILE A 69 0.82 0.75 -4.72
C ILE A 69 0.04 0.14 -5.90
N SER A 70 -0.85 -0.81 -5.67
CA SER A 70 -1.73 -1.37 -6.71
C SER A 70 -2.60 -0.29 -7.37
N ALA A 71 -3.18 0.62 -6.57
CA ALA A 71 -3.92 1.77 -7.09
C ALA A 71 -3.04 2.72 -7.92
N LEU A 72 -1.80 2.97 -7.48
CA LEU A 72 -0.84 3.79 -8.22
C LEU A 72 -0.50 3.20 -9.60
N LEU A 73 -0.40 1.87 -9.70
CA LEU A 73 0.01 1.14 -10.90
C LEU A 73 -1.15 0.69 -11.78
N LYS A 74 -2.40 0.76 -11.30
CA LYS A 74 -3.61 0.39 -12.05
C LYS A 74 -3.66 1.10 -13.40
N ASP A 75 -4.07 0.37 -14.42
CA ASP A 75 -4.26 0.85 -15.80
C ASP A 75 -3.00 1.45 -16.46
N ARG A 76 -1.81 1.11 -15.96
CA ARG A 76 -0.53 1.46 -16.58
C ARG A 76 0.01 0.31 -17.42
N THR A 77 0.60 0.67 -18.56
CA THR A 77 1.42 -0.23 -19.37
C THR A 77 2.88 0.12 -19.12
N PHE A 78 3.73 -0.90 -19.03
CA PHE A 78 5.16 -0.77 -18.77
C PHE A 78 5.96 -1.33 -19.95
N GLU A 79 7.06 -0.65 -20.29
CA GLU A 79 8.01 -1.17 -21.27
C GLU A 79 8.92 -2.21 -20.60
N GLU A 80 9.33 -3.23 -21.36
CA GLU A 80 10.11 -4.36 -20.83
C GLU A 80 11.45 -3.89 -20.24
N GLU A 81 12.08 -2.87 -20.84
CA GLU A 81 13.36 -2.32 -20.41
C GLU A 81 13.27 -1.60 -19.05
N GLN A 82 12.06 -1.28 -18.57
CA GLN A 82 11.84 -0.66 -17.27
C GLN A 82 11.76 -1.69 -16.13
N LEU A 83 11.68 -2.97 -16.45
CA LEU A 83 11.53 -4.04 -15.46
C LEU A 83 12.89 -4.46 -14.88
N PRO A 84 12.95 -4.85 -13.58
CA PRO A 84 11.85 -4.87 -12.62
C PRO A 84 11.60 -3.51 -11.95
N PHE A 85 10.33 -3.14 -11.78
CA PHE A 85 9.96 -2.08 -10.85
C PHE A 85 9.99 -2.60 -9.41
N ARG A 86 10.68 -1.84 -8.55
CA ARG A 86 10.80 -2.12 -7.13
C ARG A 86 10.32 -0.89 -6.38
N PHE A 87 9.36 -1.02 -5.47
CA PHE A 87 8.76 0.10 -4.75
C PHE A 87 8.82 -0.13 -3.24
N VAL A 88 9.01 0.95 -2.47
CA VAL A 88 8.91 0.95 -1.02
C VAL A 88 8.02 2.09 -0.57
N ALA A 89 7.14 1.82 0.39
CA ALA A 89 6.20 2.78 0.96
C ALA A 89 6.13 2.60 2.47
N MET A 90 5.84 3.69 3.17
CA MET A 90 5.42 3.69 4.58
C MET A 90 3.98 4.21 4.62
N SER A 91 3.11 3.50 5.32
CA SER A 91 1.67 3.77 5.49
C SER A 91 1.24 3.24 6.85
#